data_AF-A0A239DA60-F1
#
_entry.id   AF-A0A239DA60-F1
#
_cell.length_a   1.000
_cell.length_b   1.000
_cell.length_c   1.000
_cell.angle_alpha   90.00
_cell.angle_beta   90.00
_cell.angle_gamma   90.00
#
_symmetry.space_group_name_H-M   'P 1'
#
loop_
_entity.id
_entity.type
_entity.pdbx_description
1 polymer ?
#
loop_
_entity_poly.entity_id
_entity_poly.type
_entity_poly.pdbx_seq_one_letter_code
_entity_poly.pdbx_strand_id
1 'polypeptide(L)'
;MIQYLKRSWPMAVVVTLLTAFSLPGCAYLETDPILAKLERSKRNAKPLPTPVYRMSPAEAYPDNPQAQALVKAAIKGNVKEIDRLIDAGADPNAVGFGGVTVPGWVLYKPSKAGFRRLLERGADPNKIWYGKYSQKSLMHMAVEEAPKIGVDYLRMCLEIGKGDPNLEPPDKNYRVIAEAVKPGQEAAFAMLYKAGAQIDYSSNGFSGYSLVQYAASSSNYKLTLFMLEQGVNYQHTGEKSIRSLQHSIQNQFKLGGWKGYEELPGEMWFWRCVDWLEKRGMVFDYTPYKGRYPRVRPAVLDTTPPDVLNVPTAKAAEQPKNLNMLMHQVDLTYPLPFWADTPETSENVNARQTQKPGIITLDYLPKGQTENDWKTFYTAGTAYTPGTTLDETLRLVQKTLRTGFGSEATITSEESAPDHHILRFAIADASHMEGVLYIGRFMDTIVTVRAIWRNVDAATASAYRAKALAGMRQIVMKKGLTVLPAN
;
A
#
# COMPACT_ATOMS: atom_id res chain seq x y z
N MET A 1 39.77 36.85 -1.79
CA MET A 1 38.94 36.47 -2.96
C MET A 1 37.87 35.45 -2.56
N ILE A 2 37.04 35.74 -1.54
CA ILE A 2 35.87 34.93 -1.16
C ILE A 2 34.81 35.90 -0.62
N GLN A 3 34.21 36.69 -1.51
CA GLN A 3 33.13 37.61 -1.16
C GLN A 3 31.99 37.60 -2.21
N TYR A 4 31.88 36.51 -2.99
CA TYR A 4 30.98 36.43 -4.16
C TYR A 4 30.03 35.22 -4.21
N LEU A 5 29.79 34.49 -3.11
CA LEU A 5 28.96 33.26 -3.14
C LEU A 5 27.81 33.19 -2.11
N LYS A 6 27.28 34.33 -1.64
CA LYS A 6 26.14 34.36 -0.69
C LYS A 6 24.79 34.83 -1.26
N ARG A 7 24.59 34.90 -2.58
CA ARG A 7 23.38 35.56 -3.13
C ARG A 7 22.56 34.86 -4.22
N SER A 8 22.72 33.54 -4.45
CA SER A 8 22.00 32.89 -5.58
C SER A 8 21.54 31.44 -5.40
N TRP A 9 21.69 30.84 -4.22
CA TRP A 9 21.23 29.46 -3.97
C TRP A 9 19.70 29.25 -3.94
N PRO A 10 18.86 30.09 -3.29
CA PRO A 10 17.41 29.82 -3.25
C PRO A 10 16.72 29.99 -4.61
N MET A 11 17.16 30.93 -5.45
CA MET A 11 16.59 31.09 -6.80
C MET A 11 16.97 29.95 -7.75
N ALA A 12 18.20 29.41 -7.67
CA ALA A 12 18.62 28.29 -8.52
C ALA A 12 17.87 27.00 -8.16
N VAL A 13 17.57 26.75 -6.88
CA VAL A 13 16.78 25.58 -6.45
C VAL A 13 15.31 25.72 -6.84
N VAL A 14 14.71 26.91 -6.75
CA VAL A 14 13.31 27.13 -7.18
C VAL A 14 13.15 27.17 -8.72
N VAL A 15 14.18 27.62 -9.45
CA VAL A 15 14.24 27.46 -10.92
C VAL A 15 14.48 25.99 -11.31
N THR A 16 15.31 25.26 -10.57
CA THR A 16 15.53 23.81 -10.77
C THR A 16 14.31 22.98 -10.38
N LEU A 17 13.52 23.43 -9.41
CA LEU A 17 12.19 22.90 -9.15
C LEU A 17 11.34 23.03 -10.41
N LEU A 18 11.25 24.23 -10.98
CA LEU A 18 10.42 24.48 -12.16
C LEU A 18 10.96 23.88 -13.47
N THR A 19 12.27 23.58 -13.57
CA THR A 19 12.86 22.83 -14.70
C THR A 19 12.95 21.32 -14.46
N ALA A 20 12.85 20.83 -13.22
CA ALA A 20 12.51 19.43 -12.92
C ALA A 20 11.01 19.17 -13.11
N PHE A 21 10.20 20.24 -13.17
CA PHE A 21 8.85 20.32 -13.74
C PHE A 21 8.87 20.65 -15.25
N SER A 22 9.99 20.43 -15.96
CA SER A 22 10.02 20.56 -17.41
C SER A 22 8.89 19.72 -17.99
N LEU A 23 8.07 20.36 -18.83
CA LEU A 23 7.19 19.62 -19.71
C LEU A 23 8.05 18.55 -20.40
N PRO A 24 7.61 17.29 -20.43
CA PRO A 24 8.28 16.32 -21.27
C PRO A 24 8.35 16.86 -22.71
N GLY A 25 9.58 16.98 -23.22
CA GLY A 25 9.90 17.65 -24.49
C GLY A 25 10.90 18.82 -24.38
N CYS A 26 11.20 19.35 -23.19
CA CYS A 26 12.33 20.26 -23.02
C CYS A 26 13.64 19.46 -22.84
N ALA A 27 14.36 19.24 -23.94
CA ALA A 27 15.66 18.60 -23.94
C ALA A 27 16.68 19.45 -23.15
N TYR A 28 17.06 18.99 -21.96
CA TYR A 28 18.27 19.45 -21.26
C TYR A 28 19.02 18.24 -20.70
N LEU A 29 20.07 17.85 -21.44
CA LEU A 29 21.27 17.13 -21.02
C LEU A 29 21.08 15.73 -20.36
N GLU A 30 20.77 14.73 -21.18
CA GLU A 30 21.11 13.33 -20.89
C GLU A 30 22.55 13.03 -21.30
N THR A 31 23.49 13.11 -20.36
CA THR A 31 24.76 12.37 -20.47
C THR A 31 25.21 11.87 -19.09
N ASP A 32 24.36 11.07 -18.42
CA ASP A 32 24.79 10.31 -17.23
C ASP A 32 25.14 8.85 -17.63
N PRO A 33 26.41 8.43 -17.52
CA PRO A 33 26.84 7.06 -17.81
C PRO A 33 26.15 5.99 -16.93
N ILE A 34 25.61 6.37 -15.76
CA ILE A 34 24.86 5.46 -14.87
C ILE A 34 23.48 5.18 -15.46
N LEU A 35 22.79 6.19 -16.01
CA LEU A 35 21.49 6.01 -16.69
C LEU A 35 21.63 5.10 -17.91
N ALA A 36 22.69 5.27 -18.71
CA ALA A 36 22.98 4.39 -19.85
C ALA A 36 23.21 2.92 -19.43
N LYS A 37 23.85 2.70 -18.27
CA LYS A 37 24.06 1.36 -17.69
C LYS A 37 22.75 0.75 -17.18
N LEU A 38 21.90 1.57 -16.56
CA LEU A 38 20.58 1.18 -16.05
C LEU A 38 19.64 0.80 -17.21
N GLU A 39 19.59 1.60 -18.26
CA GLU A 39 18.87 1.35 -19.52
C GLU A 39 19.33 0.05 -20.18
N ARG A 40 20.64 -0.21 -20.22
CA ARG A 40 21.21 -1.46 -20.74
C ARG A 40 20.83 -2.68 -19.88
N SER A 41 20.71 -2.51 -18.56
CA SER A 41 20.22 -3.57 -17.67
C SER A 41 18.72 -3.86 -17.85
N LYS A 42 17.90 -2.82 -18.09
CA LYS A 42 16.46 -2.95 -18.37
C LYS A 42 16.22 -3.69 -19.70
N ARG A 43 17.00 -3.41 -20.75
CA ARG A 43 16.93 -4.11 -22.04
C ARG A 43 17.25 -5.61 -21.94
N ASN A 44 18.06 -5.99 -20.96
CA ASN A 44 18.47 -7.39 -20.73
C ASN A 44 17.66 -8.09 -19.64
N ALA A 45 16.77 -7.40 -18.94
CA ALA A 45 15.91 -8.00 -17.93
C ALA A 45 14.77 -8.77 -18.61
N LYS A 46 14.67 -10.08 -18.38
CA LYS A 46 13.46 -10.82 -18.74
C LYS A 46 12.27 -10.15 -18.03
N PRO A 47 11.17 -9.84 -18.74
CA PRO A 47 9.99 -9.27 -18.10
C PRO A 47 9.56 -10.20 -16.96
N LEU A 48 9.39 -9.61 -15.77
CA LEU A 48 8.82 -10.35 -14.65
C LEU A 48 7.44 -10.87 -15.08
N PRO A 49 7.09 -12.12 -14.77
CA PRO A 49 5.78 -12.65 -15.12
C PRO A 49 4.70 -11.71 -14.56
N THR A 50 3.70 -11.38 -15.40
CA THR A 50 2.56 -10.54 -15.00
C THR A 50 1.99 -11.08 -13.69
N PRO A 51 1.93 -10.28 -12.62
CA PRO A 51 1.34 -10.74 -11.37
C PRO A 51 -0.08 -11.21 -11.59
N VAL A 52 -0.48 -12.28 -10.91
CA VAL A 52 -1.78 -12.96 -11.09
C VAL A 52 -2.96 -11.97 -11.09
N TYR A 53 -3.00 -11.04 -10.13
CA TYR A 53 -4.06 -10.01 -10.03
C TYR A 53 -4.13 -9.03 -11.22
N ARG A 54 -3.10 -8.95 -12.08
CA ARG A 54 -3.07 -8.12 -13.29
C ARG A 54 -3.40 -8.89 -14.58
N MET A 55 -3.57 -10.20 -14.50
CA MET A 55 -3.93 -11.03 -15.65
C MET A 55 -5.40 -10.80 -16.03
N SER A 56 -5.66 -10.78 -17.33
CA SER A 56 -7.01 -10.92 -17.85
C SER A 56 -7.57 -12.32 -17.54
N PRO A 57 -8.91 -12.51 -17.54
CA PRO A 57 -9.50 -13.84 -17.36
C PRO A 57 -8.97 -14.86 -18.38
N ALA A 58 -8.67 -14.42 -19.62
CA ALA A 58 -8.13 -15.29 -20.66
C ALA A 58 -6.71 -15.79 -20.33
N GLU A 59 -5.86 -14.92 -19.79
CA GLU A 59 -4.51 -15.29 -19.33
C GLU A 59 -4.56 -16.15 -18.06
N ALA A 60 -5.52 -15.87 -17.18
CA ALA A 60 -5.69 -16.58 -15.91
C ALA A 60 -6.26 -17.99 -16.10
N TYR A 61 -7.17 -18.21 -17.04
CA TYR A 61 -7.80 -19.51 -17.28
C TYR A 61 -7.61 -19.91 -18.74
N PRO A 62 -6.36 -20.19 -19.16
CA PRO A 62 -6.10 -20.62 -20.52
C PRO A 62 -6.91 -21.88 -20.81
N ASP A 63 -7.45 -21.96 -22.03
CA ASP A 63 -8.19 -23.13 -22.53
C ASP A 63 -9.48 -23.48 -21.77
N ASN A 64 -9.95 -22.63 -20.84
CA ASN A 64 -11.22 -22.82 -20.12
C ASN A 64 -12.17 -21.61 -20.32
N PRO A 65 -12.85 -21.51 -21.47
CA PRO A 65 -13.74 -20.38 -21.77
C PRO A 65 -14.93 -20.27 -20.81
N GLN A 66 -15.39 -21.38 -20.23
CA GLN A 66 -16.45 -21.39 -19.22
C GLN A 66 -15.97 -20.72 -17.92
N ALA A 67 -14.78 -21.04 -17.42
CA ALA A 67 -14.20 -20.38 -16.25
C ALA A 67 -13.91 -18.89 -16.52
N GLN A 68 -13.43 -18.54 -17.73
CA GLN A 68 -13.23 -17.15 -18.13
C GLN A 68 -14.54 -16.34 -18.07
N ALA A 69 -15.63 -16.90 -18.60
CA ALA A 69 -16.95 -16.29 -18.56
C ALA A 69 -17.47 -16.18 -17.12
N LEU A 70 -17.30 -17.24 -16.33
CA LEU A 70 -17.77 -17.30 -14.95
C LEU A 70 -17.06 -16.26 -14.07
N VAL A 71 -15.74 -16.11 -14.20
CA VAL A 71 -14.98 -15.06 -13.51
C VAL A 71 -15.46 -13.67 -13.93
N LYS A 72 -15.67 -13.42 -15.23
CA LYS A 72 -16.19 -12.13 -15.72
C LYS A 72 -17.58 -11.81 -15.14
N ALA A 73 -18.46 -12.81 -15.04
CA ALA A 73 -19.78 -12.63 -14.43
C ALA A 73 -19.67 -12.37 -12.92
N ALA A 74 -18.79 -13.11 -12.23
CA ALA A 74 -18.57 -13.00 -10.80
C ALA A 74 -18.00 -11.63 -10.39
N ILE A 75 -16.95 -11.13 -11.05
CA ILE A 75 -16.38 -9.80 -10.75
C ILE A 75 -17.36 -8.66 -11.03
N LYS A 76 -18.31 -8.85 -11.96
CA LYS A 76 -19.40 -7.89 -12.23
C LYS A 76 -20.58 -8.03 -11.26
N GLY A 77 -20.61 -9.08 -10.43
CA GLY A 77 -21.76 -9.40 -9.58
C GLY A 77 -23.03 -9.80 -10.35
N ASN A 78 -22.91 -10.26 -11.59
CA ASN A 78 -24.05 -10.67 -12.41
C ASN A 78 -24.54 -12.07 -12.02
N VAL A 79 -25.33 -12.15 -10.94
CA VAL A 79 -25.81 -13.42 -10.36
C VAL A 79 -26.61 -14.28 -11.34
N LYS A 80 -27.39 -13.68 -12.24
CA LYS A 80 -28.18 -14.42 -13.24
C LYS A 80 -27.28 -15.12 -14.26
N GLU A 81 -26.20 -14.46 -14.67
CA GLU A 81 -25.25 -15.05 -15.60
C GLU A 81 -24.37 -16.11 -14.93
N ILE A 82 -23.99 -15.90 -13.66
CA ILE A 82 -23.33 -16.95 -12.85
C ILE A 82 -24.18 -18.20 -12.83
N ASP A 83 -25.48 -18.04 -12.56
CA ASP A 83 -26.40 -19.17 -12.51
C ASP A 83 -26.48 -19.91 -13.84
N ARG A 84 -26.73 -19.17 -14.92
CA ARG A 84 -26.82 -19.72 -16.27
C ARG A 84 -25.55 -20.47 -16.68
N LEU A 85 -24.37 -19.93 -16.35
CA LEU A 85 -23.08 -20.54 -16.69
C LEU A 85 -22.85 -21.85 -15.92
N ILE A 86 -23.16 -21.86 -14.62
CA ILE A 86 -23.01 -23.08 -13.81
C ILE A 86 -24.05 -24.14 -14.22
N ASP A 87 -25.29 -23.74 -14.53
CA ASP A 87 -26.32 -24.65 -15.08
C ASP A 87 -25.91 -25.25 -16.43
N ALA A 88 -25.11 -24.52 -17.22
CA ALA A 88 -24.51 -24.98 -18.46
C ALA A 88 -23.21 -25.78 -18.27
N GLY A 89 -22.84 -26.11 -17.02
CA GLY A 89 -21.70 -26.97 -16.69
C GLY A 89 -20.40 -26.26 -16.34
N ALA A 90 -20.38 -24.93 -16.19
CA ALA A 90 -19.18 -24.25 -15.72
C ALA A 90 -18.87 -24.63 -14.26
N ASP A 91 -17.63 -25.09 -13.99
CA ASP A 91 -17.18 -25.47 -12.65
C ASP A 91 -16.89 -24.21 -11.79
N PRO A 92 -17.63 -23.95 -10.69
CA PRO A 92 -17.34 -22.84 -9.78
C PRO A 92 -16.02 -23.00 -9.03
N ASN A 93 -15.43 -24.20 -9.06
CA ASN A 93 -14.14 -24.54 -8.47
C ASN A 93 -13.02 -24.68 -9.50
N ALA A 94 -13.24 -24.22 -10.73
CA ALA A 94 -12.21 -24.22 -11.77
C ALA A 94 -10.98 -23.43 -11.29
N VAL A 95 -9.80 -23.95 -11.63
CA VAL A 95 -8.50 -23.42 -11.21
C VAL A 95 -7.76 -22.90 -12.43
N GLY A 96 -7.21 -21.70 -12.31
CA GLY A 96 -6.40 -21.03 -13.32
C GLY A 96 -4.90 -21.05 -12.98
N PHE A 97 -4.18 -20.15 -13.65
CA PHE A 97 -2.77 -19.91 -13.44
C PHE A 97 -2.45 -19.61 -11.97
N GLY A 98 -1.37 -20.21 -11.47
CA GLY A 98 -0.94 -20.07 -10.07
C GLY A 98 -1.85 -20.78 -9.07
N GLY A 99 -2.80 -21.61 -9.53
CA GLY A 99 -3.71 -22.35 -8.67
C GLY A 99 -4.94 -21.54 -8.24
N VAL A 100 -5.12 -20.31 -8.69
CA VAL A 100 -6.23 -19.47 -8.21
C VAL A 100 -7.58 -19.97 -8.75
N THR A 101 -8.55 -20.14 -7.85
CA THR A 101 -9.92 -20.54 -8.19
C THR A 101 -10.76 -19.37 -8.70
N VAL A 102 -11.87 -19.65 -9.38
CA VAL A 102 -12.85 -18.62 -9.81
C VAL A 102 -13.25 -17.66 -8.66
N PRO A 103 -13.72 -18.13 -7.48
CA PRO A 103 -13.99 -17.25 -6.35
C PRO A 103 -12.74 -16.58 -5.80
N GLY A 104 -11.57 -17.23 -5.87
CA GLY A 104 -10.30 -16.64 -5.50
C GLY A 104 -9.95 -15.41 -6.32
N TRP A 105 -10.27 -15.43 -7.61
CA TRP A 105 -10.07 -14.29 -8.50
C TRP A 105 -10.91 -13.07 -8.11
N VAL A 106 -12.12 -13.31 -7.59
CA VAL A 106 -13.01 -12.25 -7.12
C VAL A 106 -12.41 -11.52 -5.92
N LEU A 107 -11.53 -12.16 -5.12
CA LEU A 107 -10.84 -11.46 -4.02
C LEU A 107 -9.92 -10.34 -4.52
N TYR A 108 -9.36 -10.46 -5.74
CA TYR A 108 -8.55 -9.40 -6.37
C TYR A 108 -9.40 -8.32 -7.05
N LYS A 109 -10.63 -8.64 -7.45
CA LYS A 109 -11.61 -7.72 -8.06
C LYS A 109 -12.96 -7.87 -7.33
N PRO A 110 -13.08 -7.30 -6.12
CA PRO A 110 -14.09 -7.66 -5.13
C PRO A 110 -15.52 -7.36 -5.59
N SER A 111 -16.34 -8.41 -5.68
CA SER A 111 -17.78 -8.33 -5.81
C SER A 111 -18.46 -9.26 -4.80
N LYS A 112 -19.09 -8.68 -3.77
CA LYS A 112 -19.77 -9.46 -2.72
C LYS A 112 -20.92 -10.30 -3.29
N ALA A 113 -21.68 -9.74 -4.23
CA ALA A 113 -22.80 -10.43 -4.86
C ALA A 113 -22.32 -11.64 -5.68
N GLY A 114 -21.27 -11.47 -6.49
CA GLY A 114 -20.71 -12.56 -7.27
C GLY A 114 -20.06 -13.64 -6.40
N PHE A 115 -19.28 -13.24 -5.40
CA PHE A 115 -18.63 -14.16 -4.48
C PHE A 115 -19.64 -14.99 -3.67
N ARG A 116 -20.63 -14.32 -3.08
CA ARG A 116 -21.74 -14.98 -2.38
C ARG A 116 -22.41 -16.01 -3.29
N ARG A 117 -22.74 -15.62 -4.53
CA ARG A 117 -23.46 -16.51 -5.43
C ARG A 117 -22.63 -17.72 -5.83
N LEU A 118 -21.33 -17.56 -6.05
CA LEU A 118 -20.44 -18.70 -6.32
C LEU A 118 -20.45 -19.72 -5.16
N LEU A 119 -20.39 -19.26 -3.91
CA LEU A 119 -20.46 -20.14 -2.73
C LEU A 119 -21.82 -20.85 -2.63
N GLU A 120 -22.93 -20.13 -2.81
CA GLU A 120 -24.28 -20.72 -2.87
C GLU A 120 -24.43 -21.77 -3.97
N ARG A 121 -23.64 -21.65 -5.05
CA ARG A 121 -23.64 -22.54 -6.21
C ARG A 121 -22.55 -23.62 -6.15
N GLY A 122 -21.96 -23.87 -4.98
CA GLY A 122 -21.06 -24.99 -4.74
C GLY A 122 -19.57 -24.68 -4.92
N ALA A 123 -19.17 -23.41 -4.95
CA ALA A 123 -17.77 -23.07 -4.73
C ALA A 123 -17.35 -23.51 -3.32
N ASP A 124 -16.33 -24.35 -3.25
CA ASP A 124 -15.83 -24.97 -2.02
C ASP A 124 -14.68 -24.12 -1.46
N PRO A 125 -14.86 -23.47 -0.30
CA PRO A 125 -13.81 -22.66 0.30
C PRO A 125 -12.64 -23.49 0.84
N ASN A 126 -12.82 -24.80 1.00
CA ASN A 126 -11.84 -25.74 1.54
C ASN A 126 -10.99 -26.42 0.46
N LYS A 127 -11.38 -26.29 -0.82
CA LYS A 127 -10.63 -26.89 -1.93
C LYS A 127 -9.20 -26.35 -1.94
N ILE A 128 -8.24 -27.27 -1.89
CA ILE A 128 -6.82 -26.97 -1.95
C ILE A 128 -6.37 -26.93 -3.41
N TRP A 129 -5.54 -25.95 -3.75
CA TRP A 129 -4.81 -25.91 -5.01
C TRP A 129 -3.31 -25.78 -4.80
N TYR A 130 -2.58 -26.16 -5.85
CA TYR A 130 -1.13 -26.20 -5.85
C TYR A 130 -0.58 -24.92 -6.48
N GLY A 131 -0.04 -24.03 -5.65
CA GLY A 131 0.86 -22.97 -6.09
C GLY A 131 2.30 -23.47 -6.13
N LYS A 132 3.18 -22.78 -6.86
CA LYS A 132 4.61 -23.12 -6.98
C LYS A 132 5.34 -23.21 -5.62
N TYR A 133 4.88 -22.49 -4.60
CA TYR A 133 5.57 -22.35 -3.31
C TYR A 133 4.68 -22.64 -2.08
N SER A 134 3.38 -22.87 -2.26
CA SER A 134 2.45 -23.13 -1.15
C SER A 134 1.15 -23.75 -1.65
N GLN A 135 0.57 -24.64 -0.86
CA GLN A 135 -0.78 -25.14 -1.06
C GLN A 135 -1.77 -24.29 -0.27
N LYS A 136 -2.71 -23.65 -0.96
CA LYS A 136 -3.68 -22.71 -0.35
C LYS A 136 -5.10 -23.12 -0.70
N SER A 137 -6.05 -22.65 0.13
CA SER A 137 -7.50 -22.71 -0.13
C SER A 137 -8.10 -21.31 -0.18
N LEU A 138 -9.40 -21.22 -0.50
CA LEU A 138 -10.09 -19.92 -0.58
C LEU A 138 -10.11 -19.24 0.78
N MET A 139 -10.21 -20.03 1.85
CA MET A 139 -10.07 -19.56 3.22
C MET A 139 -8.73 -18.86 3.45
N HIS A 140 -7.61 -19.45 3.00
CA HIS A 140 -6.28 -18.83 3.13
C HIS A 140 -6.20 -17.48 2.41
N MET A 141 -6.69 -17.41 1.18
CA MET A 141 -6.67 -16.14 0.42
C MET A 141 -7.63 -15.10 0.99
N ALA A 142 -8.80 -15.51 1.48
CA ALA A 142 -9.77 -14.59 2.09
C ALA A 142 -9.20 -13.93 3.35
N VAL A 143 -8.38 -14.65 4.12
CA VAL A 143 -7.61 -14.10 5.24
C VAL A 143 -6.51 -13.16 4.75
N GLU A 144 -5.68 -13.62 3.82
CA GLU A 144 -4.55 -12.84 3.27
C GLU A 144 -4.99 -11.50 2.65
N GLU A 145 -6.14 -11.49 1.97
CA GLU A 145 -6.69 -10.29 1.34
C GLU A 145 -7.60 -9.47 2.28
N ALA A 146 -7.97 -9.98 3.45
CA ALA A 146 -8.87 -9.29 4.40
C ALA A 146 -8.43 -7.87 4.75
N PRO A 147 -7.13 -7.55 4.93
CA PRO A 147 -6.70 -6.16 5.16
C PRO A 147 -7.09 -5.19 4.02
N LYS A 148 -7.22 -5.68 2.78
CA LYS A 148 -7.54 -4.86 1.61
C LYS A 148 -9.05 -4.80 1.34
N ILE A 149 -9.72 -5.95 1.40
CA ILE A 149 -11.13 -6.08 0.96
C ILE A 149 -12.13 -6.26 2.10
N GLY A 150 -11.65 -6.30 3.35
CA GLY A 150 -12.43 -6.55 4.55
C GLY A 150 -12.70 -8.04 4.82
N VAL A 151 -13.11 -8.34 6.05
CA VAL A 151 -13.35 -9.72 6.53
C VAL A 151 -14.67 -10.35 6.03
N ASP A 152 -15.47 -9.61 5.28
CA ASP A 152 -16.77 -10.10 4.80
C ASP A 152 -16.65 -11.32 3.87
N TYR A 153 -15.57 -11.39 3.09
CA TYR A 153 -15.32 -12.54 2.21
C TYR A 153 -15.00 -13.79 3.02
N LEU A 154 -14.16 -13.67 4.06
CA LEU A 154 -13.91 -14.74 5.00
C LEU A 154 -15.20 -15.17 5.73
N ARG A 155 -16.03 -14.21 6.14
CA ARG A 155 -17.34 -14.48 6.75
C ARG A 155 -18.24 -15.29 5.83
N MET A 156 -18.34 -14.91 4.56
CA MET A 156 -19.12 -15.66 3.57
C MET A 156 -18.56 -17.08 3.36
N CYS A 157 -17.24 -17.25 3.31
CA CYS A 157 -16.64 -18.59 3.24
C CYS A 157 -17.06 -19.48 4.42
N LEU A 158 -17.03 -18.94 5.65
CA LEU A 158 -17.44 -19.66 6.85
C LEU A 158 -18.96 -19.95 6.88
N GLU A 159 -19.78 -18.92 6.70
CA GLU A 159 -21.23 -18.99 6.90
C GLU A 159 -21.98 -19.66 5.74
N ILE A 160 -21.54 -19.45 4.50
CA ILE A 160 -22.21 -19.93 3.28
C ILE A 160 -21.50 -21.15 2.72
N GLY A 161 -20.19 -21.04 2.54
CA GLY A 161 -19.36 -22.08 1.95
C GLY A 161 -19.01 -23.24 2.90
N LYS A 162 -19.36 -23.12 4.19
CA LYS A 162 -19.01 -24.10 5.24
C LYS A 162 -17.48 -24.32 5.32
N GLY A 163 -16.73 -23.22 5.27
CA GLY A 163 -15.28 -23.23 5.42
C GLY A 163 -14.85 -23.85 6.74
N ASP A 164 -13.85 -24.73 6.69
CA ASP A 164 -13.23 -25.34 7.85
C ASP A 164 -12.16 -24.39 8.40
N PRO A 165 -12.35 -23.80 9.60
CA PRO A 165 -11.36 -22.91 10.20
C PRO A 165 -10.08 -23.64 10.64
N ASN A 166 -10.11 -24.97 10.71
CA ASN A 166 -8.98 -25.83 11.05
C ASN A 166 -8.34 -26.51 9.83
N LEU A 167 -8.75 -26.12 8.62
CA LEU A 167 -8.25 -26.71 7.37
C LEU A 167 -6.72 -26.72 7.35
N GLU A 168 -6.16 -27.93 7.26
CA GLU A 168 -4.73 -28.17 7.16
C GLU A 168 -4.37 -28.52 5.71
N PRO A 169 -3.54 -27.71 5.02
CA PRO A 169 -3.12 -28.04 3.67
C PRO A 169 -2.22 -29.30 3.68
N PRO A 170 -2.16 -30.09 2.59
CA PRO A 170 -1.33 -31.28 2.50
C PRO A 170 0.18 -31.02 2.67
N ASP A 171 0.68 -29.83 2.34
CA ASP A 171 2.07 -29.43 2.62
C ASP A 171 2.34 -29.15 4.12
N LYS A 172 1.29 -29.11 4.93
CA LYS A 172 1.29 -28.86 6.37
C LYS A 172 2.01 -27.57 6.77
N ASN A 173 2.13 -26.61 5.85
CA ASN A 173 2.88 -25.39 6.10
C ASN A 173 2.15 -24.48 7.09
N TYR A 174 0.89 -24.13 6.83
CA TYR A 174 0.10 -23.26 7.71
C TYR A 174 -1.40 -23.57 7.57
N ARG A 175 -2.11 -23.70 8.71
CA ARG A 175 -3.59 -23.68 8.72
C ARG A 175 -4.09 -22.27 8.43
N VAL A 176 -5.38 -22.15 8.10
CA VAL A 176 -6.01 -20.87 7.76
C VAL A 176 -5.76 -19.77 8.83
N ILE A 177 -5.89 -20.11 10.11
CA ILE A 177 -5.68 -19.15 11.21
C ILE A 177 -4.23 -18.66 11.34
N ALA A 178 -3.23 -19.41 10.85
CA ALA A 178 -1.85 -18.92 10.82
C ALA A 178 -1.68 -17.71 9.90
N GLU A 179 -2.45 -17.58 8.81
CA GLU A 179 -2.36 -16.38 7.97
C GLU A 179 -2.84 -15.12 8.72
N ALA A 180 -3.73 -15.28 9.71
CA ALA A 180 -4.31 -14.21 10.49
C ALA A 180 -3.44 -13.72 11.66
N VAL A 181 -2.23 -14.28 11.87
CA VAL A 181 -1.35 -13.83 12.98
C VAL A 181 -0.52 -12.60 12.66
N LYS A 182 -0.45 -12.19 11.39
CA LYS A 182 0.28 -10.97 10.99
C LYS A 182 -0.43 -9.74 11.55
N PRO A 183 0.30 -8.66 11.89
CA PRO A 183 -0.32 -7.41 12.36
C PRO A 183 -1.40 -6.89 11.40
N GLY A 184 -2.50 -6.35 11.94
CA GLY A 184 -3.60 -5.78 11.14
C GLY A 184 -4.65 -6.81 10.66
N GLN A 185 -4.56 -8.06 11.09
CA GLN A 185 -5.51 -9.13 10.77
C GLN A 185 -6.36 -9.57 11.98
N GLU A 186 -6.45 -8.76 13.02
CA GLU A 186 -7.12 -9.10 14.27
C GLU A 186 -8.61 -9.46 14.05
N ALA A 187 -9.28 -8.78 13.12
CA ALA A 187 -10.66 -9.10 12.77
C ALA A 187 -10.80 -10.48 12.10
N ALA A 188 -9.87 -10.87 11.24
CA ALA A 188 -9.85 -12.19 10.60
C ALA A 188 -9.53 -13.28 11.63
N PHE A 189 -8.55 -13.01 12.51
CA PHE A 189 -8.21 -13.90 13.62
C PHE A 189 -9.41 -14.13 14.54
N ALA A 190 -10.07 -13.05 14.99
CA ALA A 190 -11.23 -13.12 15.86
C ALA A 190 -12.38 -13.91 15.22
N MET A 191 -12.59 -13.76 13.91
CA MET A 191 -13.62 -14.49 13.17
C MET A 191 -13.32 -15.99 13.11
N LEU A 192 -12.09 -16.38 12.77
CA LEU A 192 -11.68 -17.78 12.76
C LEU A 192 -11.72 -18.41 14.16
N TYR A 193 -11.26 -17.68 15.17
CA TYR A 193 -11.29 -18.10 16.56
C TYR A 193 -12.74 -18.37 17.02
N LYS A 194 -13.67 -17.43 16.76
CA LYS A 194 -15.11 -17.60 17.06
C LYS A 194 -15.75 -18.74 16.26
N ALA A 195 -15.22 -19.06 15.09
CA ALA A 195 -15.64 -20.21 14.30
C ALA A 195 -15.07 -21.56 14.80
N GLY A 196 -14.23 -21.58 15.84
CA GLY A 196 -13.67 -22.80 16.41
C GLY A 196 -12.28 -23.19 15.88
N ALA A 197 -11.53 -22.23 15.32
CA ALA A 197 -10.13 -22.45 14.97
C ALA A 197 -9.29 -22.79 16.21
N GLN A 198 -8.49 -23.84 16.11
CA GLN A 198 -7.52 -24.25 17.11
C GLN A 198 -6.32 -23.32 17.09
N ILE A 199 -5.95 -22.81 18.25
CA ILE A 199 -4.79 -21.91 18.43
C ILE A 199 -3.56 -22.62 19.01
N ASP A 200 -3.75 -23.80 19.59
CA ASP A 200 -2.68 -24.63 20.15
C ASP A 200 -2.36 -25.78 19.17
N TYR A 201 -1.54 -25.47 18.17
CA TYR A 201 -1.00 -26.45 17.23
C TYR A 201 0.37 -26.02 16.73
N SER A 202 1.14 -26.99 16.22
CA SER A 202 2.38 -26.77 15.49
C SER A 202 2.24 -27.20 14.04
N SER A 203 2.71 -26.37 13.10
CA SER A 203 2.80 -26.78 11.70
C SER A 203 3.91 -27.81 11.54
N ASN A 204 3.71 -28.79 10.66
CA ASN A 204 4.72 -29.81 10.35
C ASN A 204 5.53 -29.43 9.09
N GLY A 205 5.32 -28.23 8.55
CA GLY A 205 5.95 -27.73 7.34
C GLY A 205 7.36 -27.19 7.54
N PHE A 206 7.75 -26.19 6.74
CA PHE A 206 9.16 -25.79 6.54
C PHE A 206 9.97 -25.47 7.82
N SER A 207 9.35 -25.34 8.99
CA SER A 207 10.04 -24.94 10.23
C SER A 207 9.43 -25.42 11.55
N GLY A 208 8.35 -26.21 11.53
CA GLY A 208 7.88 -26.85 12.77
C GLY A 208 7.28 -25.88 13.80
N TYR A 209 6.71 -24.73 13.42
CA TYR A 209 6.36 -23.67 14.37
C TYR A 209 5.02 -23.89 15.06
N SER A 210 4.93 -23.61 16.36
CA SER A 210 3.63 -23.39 17.00
C SER A 210 3.03 -22.03 16.59
N LEU A 211 1.71 -21.91 16.59
CA LEU A 211 1.03 -20.67 16.19
C LEU A 211 1.53 -19.46 16.99
N VAL A 212 1.74 -19.63 18.31
CA VAL A 212 2.25 -18.57 19.19
C VAL A 212 3.69 -18.17 18.84
N GLN A 213 4.53 -19.10 18.39
CA GLN A 213 5.87 -18.78 17.88
C GLN A 213 5.80 -17.97 16.60
N TYR A 214 4.85 -18.28 15.72
CA TYR A 214 4.67 -17.54 14.47
C TYR A 214 4.18 -16.11 14.72
N ALA A 215 3.21 -15.92 15.63
CA ALA A 215 2.75 -14.60 16.07
C ALA A 215 3.89 -13.75 16.65
N ALA A 216 4.72 -14.31 17.53
CA ALA A 216 5.87 -13.63 18.12
C ALA A 216 6.94 -13.28 17.07
N SER A 217 7.21 -14.18 16.12
CA SER A 217 8.17 -13.93 15.02
C SER A 217 7.69 -12.84 14.06
N SER A 218 6.37 -12.66 13.94
CA SER A 218 5.73 -11.61 13.14
C SER A 218 5.58 -10.29 13.89
N SER A 219 6.15 -10.19 15.11
CA SER A 219 6.05 -9.03 16.01
C SER A 219 4.61 -8.68 16.43
N ASN A 220 3.66 -9.63 16.34
CA ASN A 220 2.30 -9.44 16.80
C ASN A 220 2.18 -9.82 18.28
N TYR A 221 2.77 -9.00 19.15
CA TYR A 221 2.86 -9.32 20.58
C TYR A 221 1.53 -9.19 21.31
N LYS A 222 0.59 -8.36 20.83
CA LYS A 222 -0.77 -8.30 21.38
C LYS A 222 -1.46 -9.66 21.23
N LEU A 223 -1.37 -10.24 20.04
CA LEU A 223 -1.92 -11.57 19.76
C LEU A 223 -1.13 -12.67 20.48
N THR A 224 0.19 -12.53 20.57
CA THR A 224 1.06 -13.46 21.32
C THR A 224 0.62 -13.52 22.79
N LEU A 225 0.47 -12.36 23.45
CA LEU A 225 0.02 -12.31 24.83
C LEU A 225 -1.38 -12.90 25.00
N PHE A 226 -2.30 -12.58 24.09
CA PHE A 226 -3.63 -13.20 24.09
C PHE A 226 -3.55 -14.72 24.07
N MET A 227 -2.77 -15.32 23.15
CA MET A 227 -2.60 -16.77 23.08
C MET A 227 -1.98 -17.36 24.35
N LEU A 228 -0.98 -16.69 24.93
CA LEU A 228 -0.37 -17.10 26.21
C LEU A 228 -1.39 -17.10 27.35
N GLU A 229 -2.24 -16.08 27.42
CA GLU A 229 -3.33 -15.99 28.41
C GLU A 229 -4.42 -17.05 28.18
N GLN A 230 -4.59 -17.55 26.95
CA GLN A 230 -5.45 -18.70 26.63
C GLN A 230 -4.81 -20.07 26.97
N GLY A 231 -3.57 -20.09 27.47
CA GLY A 231 -2.93 -21.32 27.95
C GLY A 231 -2.37 -22.23 26.86
N VAL A 232 -2.06 -21.69 25.67
CA VAL A 232 -1.40 -22.46 24.60
C VAL A 232 -0.07 -23.04 25.05
N ASN A 233 0.31 -24.20 24.50
CA ASN A 233 1.64 -24.76 24.73
C ASN A 233 2.75 -23.87 24.10
N TYR A 234 3.41 -23.09 24.95
CA TYR A 234 4.52 -22.23 24.56
C TYR A 234 5.91 -22.88 24.70
N GLN A 235 5.97 -24.14 25.16
CA GLN A 235 7.20 -24.91 25.34
C GLN A 235 7.56 -25.75 24.11
N HIS A 236 6.73 -25.73 23.07
CA HIS A 236 7.00 -26.41 21.79
C HIS A 236 8.40 -26.05 21.26
N THR A 237 9.14 -27.05 20.78
CA THR A 237 10.45 -26.85 20.15
C THR A 237 10.42 -27.24 18.68
N GLY A 238 10.79 -26.30 17.81
CA GLY A 238 10.91 -26.51 16.36
C GLY A 238 12.30 -27.00 15.95
N GLU A 239 12.41 -27.63 14.79
CA GLU A 239 13.64 -28.28 14.32
C GLU A 239 14.66 -27.32 13.66
N LYS A 240 14.29 -26.07 13.32
CA LYS A 240 15.10 -25.15 12.48
C LYS A 240 15.46 -23.78 13.13
N SER A 241 15.41 -22.68 12.35
CA SER A 241 15.99 -21.37 12.70
C SER A 241 15.28 -20.64 13.84
N ILE A 242 13.99 -20.90 14.07
CA ILE A 242 13.27 -20.46 15.27
C ILE A 242 12.91 -21.72 16.06
N ARG A 243 13.68 -21.98 17.11
CA ARG A 243 13.58 -23.24 17.88
C ARG A 243 12.53 -23.21 18.97
N SER A 244 12.19 -22.05 19.49
CA SER A 244 11.30 -21.89 20.64
C SER A 244 10.68 -20.50 20.66
N LEU A 245 9.64 -20.30 21.47
CA LEU A 245 9.09 -18.96 21.71
C LEU A 245 10.15 -18.03 22.31
N GLN A 246 10.97 -18.56 23.22
CA GLN A 246 12.12 -17.85 23.79
C GLN A 246 13.05 -17.36 22.67
N HIS A 247 13.37 -18.20 21.69
CA HIS A 247 14.23 -17.83 20.57
C HIS A 247 13.60 -16.73 19.69
N SER A 248 12.30 -16.81 19.41
CA SER A 248 11.57 -15.76 18.66
C SER A 248 11.73 -14.40 19.34
N ILE A 249 11.46 -14.33 20.64
CA ILE A 249 11.54 -13.10 21.42
C ILE A 249 13.00 -12.66 21.60
N GLN A 250 13.93 -13.60 21.82
CA GLN A 250 15.36 -13.30 21.96
C GLN A 250 15.96 -12.62 20.73
N ASN A 251 15.55 -13.03 19.52
CA ASN A 251 16.03 -12.41 18.29
C ASN A 251 15.59 -10.95 18.14
N GLN A 252 14.51 -10.55 18.80
CA GLN A 252 13.97 -9.19 18.73
C GLN A 252 14.82 -8.21 19.54
N PHE A 253 15.46 -8.68 20.61
CA PHE A 253 16.51 -7.92 21.32
C PHE A 253 17.75 -7.70 20.44
N LYS A 254 18.13 -8.68 19.60
CA LYS A 254 19.27 -8.56 18.67
C LYS A 254 19.04 -7.55 17.56
N LEU A 255 17.80 -7.34 17.13
CA LEU A 255 17.46 -6.32 16.14
C LEU A 255 17.66 -4.88 16.65
N GLY A 256 17.83 -4.69 17.96
CA GLY A 256 18.02 -3.40 18.60
C GLY A 256 16.76 -2.52 18.61
N GLY A 257 16.80 -1.45 19.41
CA GLY A 257 15.78 -0.40 19.43
C GLY A 257 16.15 0.79 18.54
N TRP A 258 15.21 1.72 18.40
CA TRP A 258 15.44 3.06 17.85
C TRP A 258 15.13 4.08 18.94
N LYS A 259 15.91 5.15 19.04
CA LYS A 259 15.70 6.19 20.07
C LYS A 259 14.31 6.82 19.92
N GLY A 260 13.49 6.80 20.98
CA GLY A 260 12.14 7.41 21.00
C GLY A 260 10.98 6.45 20.69
N TYR A 261 11.23 5.13 20.61
CA TYR A 261 10.20 4.10 20.39
C TYR A 261 9.63 3.52 21.70
N GLU A 262 10.19 3.86 22.86
CA GLU A 262 9.91 3.22 24.16
C GLU A 262 8.43 3.32 24.60
N GLU A 263 7.69 4.30 24.05
CA GLU A 263 6.30 4.59 24.39
C GLU A 263 5.30 4.06 23.35
N LEU A 264 5.75 3.42 22.27
CA LEU A 264 4.84 2.96 21.23
C LEU A 264 4.02 1.74 21.71
N PRO A 265 2.71 1.66 21.40
CA PRO A 265 1.85 0.57 21.85
C PRO A 265 2.38 -0.84 21.48
N GLY A 266 3.04 -0.99 20.33
CA GLY A 266 3.66 -2.26 19.93
C GLY A 266 4.79 -2.73 20.85
N GLU A 267 5.58 -1.79 21.38
CA GLU A 267 6.64 -2.07 22.37
C GLU A 267 6.05 -2.46 23.73
N MET A 268 4.92 -1.86 24.12
CA MET A 268 4.22 -2.25 25.35
C MET A 268 3.80 -3.73 25.34
N TRP A 269 3.18 -4.20 24.24
CA TRP A 269 2.79 -5.61 24.13
C TRP A 269 3.99 -6.57 24.14
N PHE A 270 5.11 -6.17 23.53
CA PHE A 270 6.36 -6.93 23.58
C PHE A 270 6.82 -7.15 25.02
N TRP A 271 6.93 -6.06 25.78
CA TRP A 271 7.39 -6.10 27.16
C TRP A 271 6.45 -6.86 28.09
N ARG A 272 5.14 -6.83 27.82
CA ARG A 272 4.16 -7.65 28.54
C ARG A 272 4.31 -9.15 28.25
N CYS A 273 4.64 -9.54 27.02
CA CYS A 273 4.99 -10.94 26.72
C CYS A 273 6.24 -11.37 27.50
N VAL A 274 7.28 -10.53 27.51
CA VAL A 274 8.53 -10.78 28.26
C VAL A 274 8.24 -10.95 29.75
N ASP A 275 7.52 -10.01 30.37
CA ASP A 275 7.14 -10.07 31.80
C ASP A 275 6.31 -11.31 32.12
N TRP A 276 5.32 -11.65 31.28
CA TRP A 276 4.49 -12.84 31.46
C TRP A 276 5.31 -14.13 31.47
N LEU A 277 6.31 -14.22 30.59
CA LEU A 277 7.20 -15.38 30.44
C LEU A 277 8.27 -15.45 31.54
N GLU A 278 8.85 -14.32 31.95
CA GLU A 278 9.82 -14.24 33.06
C GLU A 278 9.21 -14.66 34.39
N LYS A 279 7.97 -14.24 34.68
CA LYS A 279 7.20 -14.69 35.85
C LYS A 279 6.98 -16.21 35.88
N ARG A 280 7.21 -16.90 34.76
CA ARG A 280 7.13 -18.35 34.59
C ARG A 280 8.49 -19.01 34.37
N GLY A 281 9.57 -18.30 34.70
CA GLY A 281 10.94 -18.82 34.70
C GLY A 281 11.67 -18.77 33.36
N MET A 282 11.09 -18.13 32.33
CA MET A 282 11.81 -17.93 31.07
C MET A 282 12.85 -16.80 31.22
N VAL A 283 14.06 -17.02 30.69
CA VAL A 283 15.17 -16.06 30.82
C VAL A 283 15.50 -15.46 29.45
N PHE A 284 15.78 -14.15 29.40
CA PHE A 284 16.19 -13.44 28.18
C PHE A 284 17.52 -12.71 28.39
N ASP A 285 18.34 -12.66 27.33
CA ASP A 285 19.54 -11.83 27.27
C ASP A 285 19.20 -10.44 26.71
N TYR A 286 19.41 -9.42 27.53
CA TYR A 286 19.15 -8.01 27.22
C TYR A 286 20.28 -7.33 26.45
N THR A 287 21.39 -8.03 26.22
CA THR A 287 22.56 -7.48 25.53
C THR A 287 22.19 -7.15 24.07
N PRO A 288 22.26 -5.87 23.64
CA PRO A 288 21.97 -5.53 22.25
C PRO A 288 23.07 -6.05 21.32
N TYR A 289 22.73 -6.28 20.05
CA TYR A 289 23.74 -6.57 19.04
C TYR A 289 24.66 -5.36 18.86
N LYS A 290 25.96 -5.61 18.62
CA LYS A 290 27.00 -4.57 18.53
C LYS A 290 26.56 -3.40 17.64
N GLY A 291 26.69 -2.19 18.16
CA GLY A 291 26.36 -0.95 17.46
C GLY A 291 24.87 -0.62 17.37
N ARG A 292 23.98 -1.38 18.02
CA ARG A 292 22.55 -1.04 18.10
C ARG A 292 22.17 -0.48 19.46
N TYR A 293 21.14 0.37 19.48
CA TYR A 293 20.56 0.87 20.73
C TYR A 293 19.88 -0.26 21.50
N PRO A 294 20.00 -0.30 22.85
CA PRO A 294 19.30 -1.28 23.67
C PRO A 294 17.78 -1.04 23.61
N ARG A 295 17.00 -2.13 23.66
CA ARG A 295 15.57 -2.03 23.98
C ARG A 295 15.44 -1.77 25.48
N VAL A 296 14.78 -0.70 25.86
CA VAL A 296 14.58 -0.32 27.27
C VAL A 296 13.19 -0.75 27.72
N ARG A 297 13.11 -1.47 28.85
CA ARG A 297 11.83 -1.85 29.46
C ARG A 297 11.19 -0.61 30.11
N PRO A 298 9.92 -0.29 29.80
CA PRO A 298 9.18 0.72 30.54
C PRO A 298 9.12 0.40 32.04
N ALA A 299 9.19 1.44 32.89
CA ALA A 299 9.10 1.27 34.34
C ALA A 299 7.74 0.71 34.79
N VAL A 300 6.68 1.01 34.04
CA VAL A 300 5.31 0.53 34.28
C VAL A 300 4.80 -0.11 33.00
N LEU A 301 4.31 -1.34 33.11
CA LEU A 301 3.62 -2.02 32.02
C LEU A 301 2.11 -1.84 32.16
N ASP A 302 1.44 -1.54 31.06
CA ASP A 302 -0.01 -1.55 30.99
C ASP A 302 -0.56 -2.96 31.30
N THR A 303 -1.69 -3.03 32.01
CA THR A 303 -2.36 -4.28 32.40
C THR A 303 -3.66 -4.51 31.65
N THR A 304 -4.04 -3.63 30.72
CA THR A 304 -5.27 -3.75 29.92
C THR A 304 -5.28 -5.06 29.14
N PRO A 305 -6.28 -5.94 29.28
CA PRO A 305 -6.31 -7.21 28.54
C PRO A 305 -6.23 -7.00 27.02
N PRO A 306 -5.59 -7.90 26.26
CA PRO A 306 -5.54 -7.81 24.82
C PRO A 306 -6.94 -8.00 24.21
N ASP A 307 -7.52 -6.93 23.67
CA ASP A 307 -8.84 -6.88 23.02
C ASP A 307 -8.84 -7.47 21.60
N VAL A 308 -8.17 -8.62 21.41
CA VAL A 308 -8.05 -9.31 20.11
C VAL A 308 -9.40 -9.76 19.54
N LEU A 309 -10.37 -10.08 20.41
CA LEU A 309 -11.68 -10.60 19.99
C LEU A 309 -12.74 -9.52 19.78
N ASN A 310 -12.48 -8.29 20.23
CA ASN A 310 -13.40 -7.15 20.23
C ASN A 310 -12.98 -6.09 19.20
N VAL A 311 -12.53 -6.55 18.04
CA VAL A 311 -12.18 -5.67 16.93
C VAL A 311 -13.47 -5.24 16.25
N PRO A 312 -13.79 -3.93 16.17
CA PRO A 312 -14.87 -3.47 15.32
C PRO A 312 -14.61 -4.03 13.92
N THR A 313 -15.61 -4.64 13.27
CA THR A 313 -15.49 -5.02 11.86
C THR A 313 -15.04 -3.78 11.09
N ALA A 314 -13.74 -3.71 10.77
CA ALA A 314 -13.22 -2.64 9.96
C ALA A 314 -14.01 -2.72 8.66
N LYS A 315 -14.78 -1.68 8.35
CA LYS A 315 -15.33 -1.53 7.01
C LYS A 315 -14.15 -1.70 6.06
N ALA A 316 -14.35 -2.51 5.01
CA ALA A 316 -13.39 -2.62 3.91
C ALA A 316 -12.84 -1.22 3.64
N ALA A 317 -11.52 -1.08 3.60
CA ALA A 317 -10.90 0.21 3.37
C ALA A 317 -11.59 0.81 2.13
N GLU A 318 -12.37 1.87 2.32
CA GLU A 318 -12.86 2.64 1.18
C GLU A 318 -11.62 2.98 0.36
N GLN A 319 -11.71 2.83 -0.97
CA GLN A 319 -10.58 3.17 -1.82
C GLN A 319 -10.03 4.53 -1.37
N PRO A 320 -8.72 4.63 -1.12
CA PRO A 320 -8.16 5.81 -0.51
C PRO A 320 -8.42 6.98 -1.47
N LYS A 321 -9.31 7.90 -1.07
CA LYS A 321 -9.59 9.11 -1.87
C LYS A 321 -8.35 10.00 -2.01
N ASN A 322 -7.40 9.82 -1.09
CA ASN A 322 -6.14 10.53 -1.00
C ASN A 322 -4.98 9.54 -0.84
N LEU A 323 -3.84 9.89 -1.43
CA LEU A 323 -2.55 9.25 -1.24
C LEU A 323 -1.83 9.88 -0.05
N ASN A 324 -1.10 9.06 0.71
CA ASN A 324 -0.28 9.51 1.84
C ASN A 324 1.18 9.16 1.60
N MET A 325 2.08 10.10 1.88
CA MET A 325 3.51 9.86 1.73
C MET A 325 4.35 10.78 2.60
N LEU A 326 5.39 10.22 3.20
CA LEU A 326 6.45 10.97 3.87
C LEU A 326 7.46 11.51 2.84
N MET A 327 7.62 12.82 2.80
CA MET A 327 8.57 13.52 1.93
C MET A 327 9.28 14.64 2.70
N HIS A 328 10.58 14.52 2.94
CA HIS A 328 11.32 15.39 3.86
C HIS A 328 10.58 15.51 5.20
N GLN A 329 10.42 16.75 5.72
CA GLN A 329 9.75 17.06 6.98
C GLN A 329 8.22 16.97 6.92
N VAL A 330 7.63 16.54 5.80
CA VAL A 330 6.18 16.57 5.56
C VAL A 330 5.64 15.15 5.42
N ASP A 331 4.60 14.83 6.19
CA ASP A 331 3.67 13.74 5.88
C ASP A 331 2.53 14.35 5.05
N LEU A 332 2.55 14.06 3.75
CA LEU A 332 1.69 14.70 2.75
C LEU A 332 0.51 13.79 2.40
N THR A 333 -0.70 14.27 2.65
CA THR A 333 -1.94 13.70 2.12
C THR A 333 -2.39 14.52 0.92
N TYR A 334 -2.58 13.90 -0.25
CA TYR A 334 -2.95 14.57 -1.50
C TYR A 334 -3.92 13.71 -2.34
N PRO A 335 -4.76 14.29 -3.21
CA PRO A 335 -5.81 13.52 -3.88
C PRO A 335 -5.23 12.53 -4.91
N LEU A 336 -5.98 11.48 -5.23
CA LEU A 336 -5.68 10.64 -6.39
C LEU A 336 -5.71 11.47 -7.69
N PRO A 337 -4.99 11.04 -8.75
CA PRO A 337 -5.19 11.60 -10.08
C PRO A 337 -6.67 11.52 -10.45
N PHE A 338 -7.26 12.64 -10.90
CA PHE A 338 -8.71 12.77 -11.10
C PHE A 338 -9.30 11.82 -12.17
N TRP A 339 -8.46 11.17 -12.97
CA TRP A 339 -8.83 10.13 -13.93
C TRP A 339 -8.73 8.71 -13.37
N ALA A 340 -8.11 8.54 -12.21
CA ALA A 340 -7.85 7.27 -11.52
C ALA A 340 -8.62 7.19 -10.19
N ASP A 341 -9.82 7.78 -10.16
CA ASP A 341 -10.66 7.96 -8.96
C ASP A 341 -11.75 6.89 -8.80
N THR A 342 -11.79 5.86 -9.65
CA THR A 342 -12.68 4.70 -9.53
C THR A 342 -11.90 3.39 -9.48
N PRO A 343 -12.48 2.29 -8.95
CA PRO A 343 -11.84 0.98 -8.95
C PRO A 343 -11.42 0.47 -10.34
N GLU A 344 -12.17 0.83 -11.39
CA GLU A 344 -11.87 0.45 -12.76
C GLU A 344 -10.68 1.23 -13.33
N THR A 345 -10.47 2.47 -12.89
CA THR A 345 -9.42 3.36 -13.41
C THR A 345 -8.22 3.52 -12.48
N SER A 346 -8.31 3.09 -11.22
CA SER A 346 -7.23 3.18 -10.23
C SER A 346 -5.98 2.40 -10.65
N GLU A 347 -6.14 1.35 -11.46
CA GLU A 347 -5.03 0.57 -12.03
C GLU A 347 -4.48 1.17 -13.34
N ASN A 348 -5.12 2.22 -13.87
CA ASN A 348 -4.75 2.90 -15.13
C ASN A 348 -3.70 3.99 -14.89
N VAL A 349 -2.64 3.67 -14.15
CA VAL A 349 -1.63 4.64 -13.72
C VAL A 349 -0.23 4.10 -13.90
N ASN A 350 0.59 4.82 -14.66
CA ASN A 350 2.04 4.73 -14.64
C ASN A 350 2.57 5.81 -13.68
N ALA A 351 3.35 5.40 -12.69
CA ALA A 351 3.94 6.32 -11.72
C ALA A 351 5.47 6.31 -11.83
N ARG A 352 6.08 7.49 -11.71
CA ARG A 352 7.54 7.65 -11.65
C ARG A 352 7.91 8.54 -10.48
N GLN A 353 8.83 8.04 -9.65
CA GLN A 353 9.45 8.84 -8.59
C GLN A 353 10.80 9.36 -9.03
N THR A 354 11.04 10.65 -8.85
CA THR A 354 12.36 11.27 -9.02
C THR A 354 12.82 11.85 -7.71
N GLN A 355 14.07 11.57 -7.33
CA GLN A 355 14.69 12.12 -6.13
C GLN A 355 16.02 12.77 -6.51
N LYS A 356 16.16 14.05 -6.18
CA LYS A 356 17.38 14.86 -6.31
C LYS A 356 17.72 15.45 -4.94
N PRO A 357 18.94 15.97 -4.71
CA PRO A 357 19.26 16.68 -3.47
C PRO A 357 18.22 17.77 -3.15
N GLY A 358 17.48 17.58 -2.05
CA GLY A 358 16.44 18.51 -1.59
C GLY A 358 15.14 18.51 -2.39
N ILE A 359 14.92 17.59 -3.33
CA ILE A 359 13.69 17.53 -4.14
C ILE A 359 13.22 16.08 -4.28
N ILE A 360 11.93 15.85 -4.06
CA ILE A 360 11.26 14.57 -4.33
C ILE A 360 10.00 14.87 -5.14
N THR A 361 9.82 14.19 -6.29
CA THR A 361 8.60 14.29 -7.11
C THR A 361 8.02 12.91 -7.42
N LEU A 362 6.71 12.86 -7.55
CA LEU A 362 5.93 11.73 -8.04
C LEU A 362 5.06 12.17 -9.20
N ASP A 363 5.37 11.66 -10.39
CA ASP A 363 4.63 11.90 -11.61
C ASP A 363 3.70 10.72 -11.91
N TYR A 364 2.48 11.03 -12.35
CA TYR A 364 1.45 10.07 -12.70
C TYR A 364 0.92 10.34 -14.12
N LEU A 365 0.88 9.28 -14.91
CA LEU A 365 0.42 9.25 -16.30
C LEU A 365 -0.64 8.16 -16.48
N PRO A 366 -1.64 8.33 -17.36
CA PRO A 366 -2.49 7.23 -17.80
C PRO A 366 -1.66 6.09 -18.42
N LYS A 367 -2.08 4.84 -18.24
CA LYS A 367 -1.37 3.69 -18.81
C LYS A 367 -1.38 3.77 -20.34
N GLY A 368 -0.24 3.46 -20.96
CA GLY A 368 -0.06 3.54 -22.42
C GLY A 368 0.26 4.94 -22.94
N GLN A 369 0.27 5.96 -22.08
CA GLN A 369 0.79 7.29 -22.41
C GLN A 369 2.23 7.41 -21.93
N THR A 370 2.98 8.23 -22.65
CA THR A 370 4.35 8.62 -22.39
C THR A 370 4.42 10.11 -22.07
N GLU A 371 5.62 10.51 -21.70
CA GLU A 371 6.01 11.90 -21.58
C GLU A 371 5.74 12.72 -22.85
N ASN A 372 5.88 12.17 -24.05
CA ASN A 372 5.73 12.99 -25.26
C ASN A 372 4.26 13.11 -25.75
N ASP A 373 3.37 12.21 -25.33
CA ASP A 373 2.02 12.05 -25.90
C ASP A 373 0.89 12.01 -24.87
N TRP A 374 1.13 12.50 -23.65
CA TRP A 374 0.11 12.52 -22.60
C TRP A 374 -1.07 13.45 -22.92
N LYS A 375 -2.27 13.08 -22.44
CA LYS A 375 -3.49 13.91 -22.44
C LYS A 375 -3.80 14.49 -21.07
N THR A 376 -3.47 13.75 -20.01
CA THR A 376 -3.58 14.21 -18.62
C THR A 376 -2.31 13.83 -17.88
N PHE A 377 -1.90 14.68 -16.94
CA PHE A 377 -0.71 14.48 -16.13
C PHE A 377 -0.94 15.03 -14.73
N TYR A 378 -0.38 14.36 -13.74
CA TYR A 378 -0.58 14.69 -12.34
C TYR A 378 0.74 14.52 -11.60
N THR A 379 1.12 15.49 -10.79
CA THR A 379 2.36 15.44 -10.03
C THR A 379 2.13 15.88 -8.60
N ALA A 380 2.72 15.17 -7.65
CA ALA A 380 2.93 15.65 -6.29
C ALA A 380 4.43 15.75 -6.02
N GLY A 381 4.88 16.86 -5.43
CA GLY A 381 6.29 17.10 -5.21
C GLY A 381 6.56 17.91 -3.95
N THR A 382 7.75 17.74 -3.41
CA THR A 382 8.27 18.52 -2.30
C THR A 382 9.67 19.00 -2.56
N ALA A 383 10.01 20.14 -1.98
CA ALA A 383 11.34 20.68 -2.01
C ALA A 383 11.76 21.26 -0.67
N TYR A 384 12.93 20.87 -0.19
CA TYR A 384 13.55 21.45 0.98
C TYR A 384 14.20 22.80 0.62
N THR A 385 13.58 23.89 1.06
CA THR A 385 13.96 25.28 0.76
C THR A 385 13.98 26.12 2.04
N PRO A 386 14.96 25.92 2.93
CA PRO A 386 15.05 26.69 4.17
C PRO A 386 15.17 28.19 3.87
N GLY A 387 14.40 29.00 4.60
CA GLY A 387 14.40 30.46 4.46
C GLY A 387 13.64 31.02 3.25
N THR A 388 13.01 30.20 2.40
CA THR A 388 12.21 30.68 1.25
C THR A 388 10.72 30.78 1.61
N THR A 389 10.12 31.96 1.50
CA THR A 389 8.69 32.19 1.83
C THR A 389 7.73 31.62 0.80
N LEU A 390 6.48 31.39 1.21
CA LEU A 390 5.41 30.94 0.31
C LEU A 390 5.12 32.00 -0.76
N ASP A 391 5.10 33.28 -0.40
CA ASP A 391 4.88 34.39 -1.34
C ASP A 391 6.00 34.51 -2.38
N GLU A 392 7.26 34.36 -1.97
CA GLU A 392 8.40 34.33 -2.91
C GLU A 392 8.30 33.15 -3.87
N THR A 393 7.90 31.99 -3.35
CA THR A 393 7.65 30.79 -4.15
C THR A 393 6.52 31.04 -5.15
N LEU A 394 5.39 31.60 -4.71
CA LEU A 394 4.23 31.89 -5.55
C LEU A 394 4.61 32.82 -6.71
N ARG A 395 5.34 33.91 -6.44
CA ARG A 395 5.79 34.85 -7.48
C ARG A 395 6.67 34.16 -8.52
N LEU A 396 7.58 33.29 -8.07
CA LEU A 396 8.47 32.58 -8.97
C LEU A 396 7.72 31.53 -9.81
N VAL A 397 6.78 30.82 -9.22
CA VAL A 397 5.92 29.88 -9.96
C VAL A 397 5.09 30.62 -11.01
N GLN A 398 4.42 31.71 -10.65
CA GLN A 398 3.64 32.51 -11.62
C GLN A 398 4.52 33.05 -12.74
N LYS A 399 5.75 33.50 -12.42
CA LYS A 399 6.72 33.93 -13.43
C LYS A 399 7.07 32.79 -14.38
N THR A 400 7.40 31.61 -13.86
CA THR A 400 7.78 30.48 -14.71
C THR A 400 6.62 29.92 -15.53
N LEU A 401 5.40 29.89 -14.98
CA LEU A 401 4.22 29.53 -15.77
C LEU A 401 4.06 30.48 -16.97
N ARG A 402 4.21 31.80 -16.76
CA ARG A 402 4.18 32.79 -17.86
C ARG A 402 5.34 32.64 -18.84
N THR A 403 6.55 32.31 -18.37
CA THR A 403 7.71 32.10 -19.24
C THR A 403 7.57 30.82 -20.07
N GLY A 404 7.08 29.73 -19.47
CA GLY A 404 6.96 28.43 -20.13
C GLY A 404 5.76 28.31 -21.07
N PHE A 405 4.68 29.03 -20.78
CA PHE A 405 3.42 28.98 -21.55
C PHE A 405 3.20 30.18 -22.47
N GLY A 406 4.15 31.12 -22.49
CA GLY A 406 4.01 32.37 -23.21
C GLY A 406 3.13 33.40 -22.49
N SER A 407 3.14 34.62 -23.01
CA SER A 407 2.41 35.77 -22.43
C SER A 407 0.88 35.61 -22.44
N GLU A 408 0.35 34.70 -23.26
CA GLU A 408 -1.08 34.39 -23.41
C GLU A 408 -1.62 33.48 -22.29
N ALA A 409 -0.77 33.00 -21.38
CA ALA A 409 -1.19 32.15 -20.28
C ALA A 409 -2.05 32.92 -19.28
N THR A 410 -3.29 32.48 -19.12
CA THR A 410 -4.18 32.98 -18.07
C THR A 410 -3.85 32.24 -16.77
N ILE A 411 -3.67 32.99 -15.67
CA ILE A 411 -3.43 32.42 -14.33
C ILE A 411 -4.38 33.12 -13.37
N THR A 412 -5.28 32.36 -12.75
CA THR A 412 -6.26 32.87 -11.79
C THR A 412 -6.04 32.24 -10.43
N SER A 413 -6.14 33.05 -9.37
CA SER A 413 -6.15 32.54 -8.00
C SER A 413 -7.54 32.02 -7.68
N GLU A 414 -7.64 30.74 -7.34
CA GLU A 414 -8.88 30.08 -6.91
C GLU A 414 -9.00 30.09 -5.38
N GLU A 415 -7.86 30.01 -4.69
CA GLU A 415 -7.79 30.02 -3.23
C GLU A 415 -6.46 30.62 -2.75
N SER A 416 -6.51 31.34 -1.64
CA SER A 416 -5.33 31.94 -1.01
C SER A 416 -5.50 31.86 0.50
N ALA A 417 -4.59 31.13 1.15
CA ALA A 417 -4.55 30.90 2.58
C ALA A 417 -3.14 31.19 3.12
N PRO A 418 -2.95 31.29 4.45
CA PRO A 418 -1.64 31.60 5.03
C PRO A 418 -0.53 30.58 4.72
N ASP A 419 -0.91 29.32 4.52
CA ASP A 419 0.00 28.19 4.33
C ASP A 419 -0.05 27.59 2.91
N HIS A 420 -0.98 28.04 2.06
CA HIS A 420 -1.08 27.57 0.68
C HIS A 420 -1.86 28.49 -0.27
N HIS A 421 -1.70 28.25 -1.57
CA HIS A 421 -2.48 28.84 -2.66
C HIS A 421 -2.94 27.76 -3.64
N ILE A 422 -4.11 27.94 -4.24
CA ILE A 422 -4.59 27.15 -5.37
C ILE A 422 -4.73 28.08 -6.58
N LEU A 423 -4.01 27.75 -7.65
CA LEU A 423 -4.03 28.47 -8.90
C LEU A 423 -4.68 27.63 -9.98
N ARG A 424 -5.45 28.27 -10.86
CA ARG A 424 -5.84 27.72 -12.14
C ARG A 424 -5.05 28.42 -13.24
N PHE A 425 -4.69 27.67 -14.27
CA PHE A 425 -4.05 28.24 -15.45
C PHE A 425 -4.57 27.59 -16.72
N ALA A 426 -4.61 28.37 -17.80
CA ALA A 426 -4.99 27.89 -19.13
C ALA A 426 -4.22 28.62 -20.23
N ILE A 427 -3.97 27.89 -21.32
CA ILE A 427 -3.32 28.38 -22.54
C ILE A 427 -4.27 28.16 -23.70
N ALA A 428 -4.58 29.23 -24.43
CA ALA A 428 -5.40 29.19 -25.63
C ALA A 428 -4.55 28.99 -26.90
N ASP A 429 -3.61 28.05 -26.86
CA ASP A 429 -2.80 27.64 -28.02
C ASP A 429 -3.36 26.36 -28.67
N ALA A 430 -2.67 25.84 -29.69
CA ALA A 430 -3.07 24.62 -30.39
C ALA A 430 -3.22 23.39 -29.47
N SER A 431 -2.61 23.39 -28.28
CA SER A 431 -2.71 22.31 -27.30
C SER A 431 -3.93 22.42 -26.38
N HIS A 432 -4.59 23.60 -26.32
CA HIS A 432 -5.71 23.88 -25.43
C HIS A 432 -5.47 23.32 -24.01
N MET A 433 -4.33 23.69 -23.42
CA MET A 433 -3.91 23.13 -22.14
C MET A 433 -4.49 23.91 -20.96
N GLU A 434 -4.95 23.18 -19.96
CA GLU A 434 -5.46 23.74 -18.70
C GLU A 434 -4.93 22.92 -17.51
N GLY A 435 -4.87 23.55 -16.33
CA GLY A 435 -4.57 22.85 -15.10
C GLY A 435 -4.87 23.60 -13.82
N VAL A 436 -4.73 22.87 -12.72
CA VAL A 436 -4.83 23.35 -11.35
C VAL A 436 -3.52 23.03 -10.63
N LEU A 437 -3.02 23.99 -9.85
CA LEU A 437 -1.79 23.89 -9.08
C LEU A 437 -2.03 24.33 -7.65
N TYR A 438 -1.83 23.41 -6.71
CA TYR A 438 -1.67 23.71 -5.29
C TYR A 438 -0.19 24.01 -5.00
N ILE A 439 0.06 25.05 -4.21
CA ILE A 439 1.38 25.42 -3.70
C ILE A 439 1.23 25.66 -2.20
N GLY A 440 1.87 24.84 -1.39
CA GLY A 440 1.84 24.95 0.07
C GLY A 440 3.23 25.06 0.66
N ARG A 441 3.31 25.52 1.90
CA ARG A 441 4.53 25.49 2.70
C ARG A 441 4.28 24.81 4.04
N PHE A 442 5.18 23.91 4.41
CA PHE A 442 5.24 23.32 5.74
C PHE A 442 6.69 23.29 6.23
N MET A 443 6.97 23.97 7.34
CA MET A 443 8.33 24.17 7.85
C MET A 443 9.28 24.71 6.75
N ASP A 444 10.39 24.02 6.50
CA ASP A 444 11.36 24.37 5.45
C ASP A 444 11.07 23.68 4.12
N THR A 445 9.88 23.11 3.94
CA THR A 445 9.51 22.36 2.75
C THR A 445 8.37 23.04 1.98
N ILE A 446 8.58 23.29 0.70
CA ILE A 446 7.52 23.67 -0.24
C ILE A 446 6.89 22.40 -0.80
N VAL A 447 5.56 22.38 -0.85
CA VAL A 447 4.75 21.30 -1.43
C VAL A 447 4.08 21.83 -2.69
N THR A 448 4.12 21.06 -3.77
CA THR A 448 3.33 21.35 -4.97
C THR A 448 2.54 20.13 -5.39
N VAL A 449 1.28 20.34 -5.75
CA VAL A 449 0.43 19.30 -6.32
C VAL A 449 -0.24 19.87 -7.55
N ARG A 450 -0.07 19.22 -8.69
CA ARG A 450 -0.45 19.74 -9.99
C ARG A 450 -1.27 18.71 -10.77
N ALA A 451 -2.36 19.16 -11.36
CA ALA A 451 -3.20 18.38 -12.26
C ALA A 451 -3.35 19.15 -13.57
N ILE A 452 -2.96 18.55 -14.70
CA ILE A 452 -3.01 19.17 -16.03
C ILE A 452 -3.65 18.28 -17.07
N TRP A 453 -4.28 18.90 -18.06
CA TRP A 453 -4.87 18.24 -19.21
C TRP A 453 -4.76 19.12 -20.46
N ARG A 454 -4.77 18.49 -21.63
CA ARG A 454 -4.70 19.18 -22.92
C ARG A 454 -5.51 18.43 -23.98
N ASN A 455 -5.94 19.13 -25.02
CA ASN A 455 -6.69 18.55 -26.15
C ASN A 455 -7.90 17.69 -25.74
N VAL A 456 -8.69 18.17 -24.77
CA VAL A 456 -9.95 17.54 -24.35
C VAL A 456 -11.13 18.45 -24.72
N ASP A 457 -12.32 17.87 -24.91
CA ASP A 457 -13.53 18.64 -25.15
C ASP A 457 -13.93 19.49 -23.92
N ALA A 458 -14.77 20.50 -24.15
CA ALA A 458 -15.15 21.46 -23.11
C ALA A 458 -15.89 20.83 -21.91
N ALA A 459 -16.68 19.77 -22.14
CA ALA A 459 -17.41 19.10 -21.06
C ALA A 459 -16.43 18.30 -20.18
N THR A 460 -15.50 17.57 -20.80
CA THR A 460 -14.42 16.86 -20.11
C THR A 460 -13.52 17.82 -19.34
N ALA A 461 -13.11 18.95 -19.94
CA ALA A 461 -12.29 19.97 -19.27
C ALA A 461 -12.99 20.51 -18.00
N SER A 462 -14.29 20.80 -18.09
CA SER A 462 -15.09 21.28 -16.96
C SER A 462 -15.16 20.25 -15.83
N ALA A 463 -15.37 18.97 -16.16
CA ALA A 463 -15.39 17.88 -15.19
C ALA A 463 -14.02 17.68 -14.50
N TYR A 464 -12.93 17.70 -15.28
CA TYR A 464 -11.57 17.59 -14.75
C TYR A 464 -11.22 18.75 -13.82
N ARG A 465 -11.58 19.98 -14.22
CA ARG A 465 -11.41 21.18 -13.38
C ARG A 465 -12.12 21.04 -12.04
N ALA A 466 -13.40 20.66 -12.04
CA ALA A 466 -14.18 20.50 -10.82
C ALA A 466 -13.57 19.47 -9.87
N LYS A 467 -13.18 18.29 -10.41
CA LYS A 467 -12.52 17.24 -9.63
C LYS A 467 -11.16 17.66 -9.08
N ALA A 468 -10.33 18.29 -9.92
CA ALA A 468 -9.00 18.75 -9.53
C ALA A 468 -9.09 19.79 -8.40
N LEU A 469 -9.96 20.79 -8.51
CA LEU A 469 -10.16 21.79 -7.45
C LEU A 469 -10.67 21.18 -6.15
N ALA A 470 -11.66 20.28 -6.23
CA ALA A 470 -12.17 19.58 -5.05
C ALA A 470 -11.09 18.74 -4.37
N GLY A 471 -10.20 18.11 -5.15
CA GLY A 471 -9.06 17.37 -4.63
C GLY A 471 -8.00 18.26 -3.99
N MET A 472 -7.62 19.39 -4.60
CA MET A 472 -6.59 20.27 -4.05
C MET A 472 -6.97 20.82 -2.67
N ARG A 473 -8.27 21.06 -2.43
CA ARG A 473 -8.81 21.49 -1.13
C ARG A 473 -8.76 20.43 -0.03
N GLN A 474 -8.43 19.18 -0.38
CA GLN A 474 -8.28 18.08 0.58
C GLN A 474 -6.82 17.79 0.92
N ILE A 475 -5.88 18.60 0.40
CA ILE A 475 -4.46 18.42 0.71
C ILE A 475 -4.21 18.76 2.18
N VAL A 476 -3.51 17.86 2.87
CA VAL A 476 -3.13 18.05 4.27
C VAL A 476 -1.63 17.84 4.41
N MET A 477 -0.97 18.80 5.05
CA MET A 477 0.45 18.73 5.39
C MET A 477 0.59 18.54 6.90
N LYS A 478 1.25 17.46 7.32
CA LYS A 478 1.57 17.19 8.74
C LYS A 478 3.06 17.07 8.95
N LYS A 479 3.50 17.18 10.21
CA LYS A 479 4.89 16.97 10.58
C LYS A 479 5.29 15.52 10.31
N GLY A 480 6.17 15.32 9.33
CA GLY A 480 6.81 14.04 9.02
C GLY A 480 8.15 13.86 9.73
N LEU A 481 8.94 12.91 9.23
CA LEU A 481 10.29 12.64 9.74
C LEU A 481 11.28 13.71 9.28
N THR A 482 12.19 14.16 10.14
CA THR A 482 13.23 15.10 9.71
C THR A 482 14.31 14.36 8.93
N VAL A 483 14.18 14.33 7.60
CA VAL A 483 15.19 13.80 6.67
C VAL A 483 15.82 14.97 5.92
N LEU A 484 17.02 15.37 6.37
CA LEU A 484 17.81 16.40 5.69
C LEU A 484 18.42 15.82 4.41
N PRO A 485 18.43 16.56 3.28
CA PRO A 485 19.12 16.10 2.08
C PRO A 485 20.62 15.90 2.37
N ALA A 486 21.22 14.89 1.75
CA ALA A 486 22.66 14.68 1.82
C ALA A 486 23.38 15.90 1.22
N ASN A 487 24.31 16.47 1.98
CA ASN A 487 25.15 17.60 1.56
C ASN A 487 26.08 17.23 0.41
#